data_AF-A0A1E7G3T2-F1
#
_entry.id   AF-A0A1E7G3T2-F1
#
_cell.length_a   1.000
_cell.length_b   1.000
_cell.length_c   1.000
_cell.angle_alpha   90.00
_cell.angle_beta   90.00
_cell.angle_gamma   90.00
#
_symmetry.space_group_name_H-M   'P 1'
#
loop_
_entity.id
_entity.type
_entity.pdbx_description
1 polymer ?
#
loop_
_entity_poly.entity_id
_entity_poly.type
_entity_poly.pdbx_seq_one_letter_code
_entity_poly.pdbx_strand_id
1 'polypeptide(L)'
;MEIIIRNRIKIDQQEEMVKEIYQGEFKKVNLQTLLKYENAANEKVLLKIDEDEVIMTRFAKRPIKMHFQPEGTTLTEYEGLGELSLFTNTLSIDQERKIIKINYQLSQGAQKIADYHLRIDWTEEAKGRKNG
;
A
#
# COMPACT_ATOMS: atom_id res chain seq x y z
N MET A 1 -5.45 11.59 12.01
CA MET A 1 -5.62 10.13 11.85
C MET A 1 -4.25 9.52 11.66
N GLU A 2 -4.04 8.32 12.19
CA GLU A 2 -2.81 7.57 11.99
C GLU A 2 -3.02 6.47 10.92
N ILE A 3 -2.07 6.32 10.01
CA ILE A 3 -1.97 5.22 9.05
C ILE A 3 -0.71 4.44 9.39
N ILE A 4 -0.86 3.15 9.65
CA ILE A 4 0.22 2.25 10.02
C ILE A 4 0.45 1.28 8.87
N ILE A 5 1.64 1.31 8.31
CA ILE A 5 2.06 0.42 7.23
C ILE A 5 3.04 -0.58 7.80
N ARG A 6 2.77 -1.86 7.59
CA ARG A 6 3.69 -2.96 7.88
C ARG A 6 3.93 -3.71 6.60
N ASN A 7 5.18 -3.81 6.19
CA ASN A 7 5.54 -4.53 4.98
C ASN A 7 6.60 -5.57 5.31
N ARG A 8 6.31 -6.84 5.01
CA ARG A 8 7.31 -7.91 5.00
C ARG A 8 7.77 -8.07 3.57
N ILE A 9 9.04 -7.79 3.31
CA ILE A 9 9.64 -7.82 1.98
C ILE A 9 10.59 -9.00 1.94
N LYS A 10 10.39 -9.92 0.99
CA LYS A 10 11.28 -11.06 0.78
C LYS A 10 11.96 -10.95 -0.58
N ILE A 11 13.28 -10.89 -0.56
CA ILE A 11 14.14 -10.84 -1.73
C ILE A 11 15.04 -12.07 -1.65
N ASP A 12 14.83 -13.04 -2.54
CA ASP A 12 15.47 -14.35 -2.50
C ASP A 12 15.37 -15.03 -1.12
N GLN A 13 16.50 -15.12 -0.40
CA GLN A 13 16.61 -15.72 0.94
C GLN A 13 16.60 -14.68 2.06
N GLN A 14 16.60 -13.39 1.73
CA GLN A 14 16.59 -12.30 2.69
C GLN A 14 15.17 -11.82 2.94
N GLU A 15 14.94 -11.38 4.17
CA GLU A 15 13.66 -10.87 4.60
C GLU A 15 13.85 -9.60 5.42
N GLU A 16 13.07 -8.58 5.08
CA GLU A 16 13.03 -7.30 5.78
C GLU A 16 11.62 -7.04 6.31
N MET A 17 11.54 -6.55 7.54
CA MET A 17 10.29 -6.12 8.17
C MET A 17 10.31 -4.61 8.35
N VAL A 18 9.50 -3.91 7.55
CA VAL A 18 9.36 -2.46 7.60
C VAL A 18 8.07 -2.10 8.33
N LYS A 19 8.16 -1.13 9.26
CA LYS A 19 7.00 -0.53 9.91
C LYS A 19 7.10 0.99 9.83
N GLU A 20 6.10 1.61 9.25
CA GLU A 20 6.00 3.06 9.11
C GLU A 20 4.68 3.55 9.68
N ILE A 21 4.70 4.75 10.23
CA ILE A 21 3.53 5.39 10.82
C ILE A 21 3.44 6.80 10.25
N TYR A 22 2.31 7.12 9.64
CA TYR A 22 2.07 8.39 8.98
C TYR A 22 0.84 9.08 9.55
N GLN A 23 0.91 10.40 9.67
CA GLN A 23 -0.28 11.21 9.86
C GLN A 23 -0.94 11.42 8.49
N GLY A 24 -2.26 11.32 8.46
CA GLY A 24 -3.00 11.42 7.21
C GLY A 24 -4.46 11.80 7.37
N GLU A 25 -5.15 11.81 6.22
CA GLU A 25 -6.56 12.13 6.07
C GLU A 25 -7.34 10.90 5.60
N PHE A 26 -8.53 10.71 6.16
CA PHE A 26 -9.49 9.73 5.70
C PHE A 26 -10.73 10.44 5.17
N LYS A 27 -11.24 9.95 4.05
CA LYS A 27 -12.50 10.41 3.49
C LYS A 27 -13.27 9.23 2.92
N LYS A 28 -14.53 9.10 3.30
CA LYS A 28 -15.48 8.19 2.63
C LYS A 28 -16.21 8.96 1.54
N VAL A 29 -16.22 8.44 0.31
CA VAL A 29 -16.93 9.02 -0.83
C VAL A 29 -17.74 7.91 -1.49
N ASN A 30 -19.06 7.97 -1.35
CA ASN A 30 -19.97 6.89 -1.74
C ASN A 30 -19.53 5.55 -1.10
N LEU A 31 -19.21 4.55 -1.91
CA LEU A 31 -18.72 3.23 -1.48
C LEU A 31 -17.19 3.16 -1.37
N GLN A 32 -16.47 4.24 -1.73
CA GLN A 32 -15.02 4.27 -1.72
C GLN A 32 -14.46 4.83 -0.42
N THR A 33 -13.41 4.22 0.08
CA THR A 33 -12.57 4.78 1.15
C THR A 33 -11.31 5.39 0.55
N LEU A 34 -10.99 6.63 0.92
CA LEU A 34 -9.79 7.34 0.53
C LEU A 34 -8.89 7.57 1.74
N LEU A 35 -7.62 7.17 1.64
CA LEU A 35 -6.58 7.54 2.60
C LEU A 35 -5.53 8.40 1.89
N LYS A 36 -5.14 9.50 2.52
CA LYS A 36 -4.07 10.37 2.04
C LYS A 36 -3.02 10.57 3.12
N TYR A 37 -1.76 10.49 2.76
CA TYR A 37 -0.64 10.79 3.64
C TYR A 37 0.57 11.25 2.85
N GLU A 38 1.60 11.72 3.55
CA GLU A 38 2.91 12.01 2.98
C GLU A 38 3.91 10.96 3.47
N ASN A 39 4.64 10.32 2.56
CA ASN A 39 5.60 9.27 2.91
C ASN A 39 6.96 9.86 3.34
N ALA A 40 7.91 8.99 3.73
CA ALA A 40 9.26 9.41 4.13
C ALA A 40 10.06 10.16 3.04
N ALA A 41 9.65 10.05 1.77
CA ALA A 41 10.25 10.77 0.65
C ALA A 41 9.57 12.13 0.37
N ASN A 42 8.70 12.60 1.26
CA ASN A 42 7.86 13.80 1.08
C ASN A 42 6.93 13.73 -0.14
N GLU A 43 6.56 12.50 -0.57
CA GLU A 43 5.60 12.31 -1.65
C GLU A 43 4.21 12.16 -1.06
N LYS A 44 3.24 12.86 -1.65
CA LYS A 44 1.84 12.61 -1.35
C LYS A 44 1.47 11.22 -1.87
N VAL A 45 0.78 10.45 -1.03
CA VAL A 45 0.25 9.14 -1.37
C VAL A 45 -1.26 9.17 -1.21
N LEU A 46 -1.96 8.68 -2.23
CA LEU A 46 -3.41 8.45 -2.20
C LEU A 46 -3.65 6.94 -2.32
N LEU A 47 -4.35 6.37 -1.34
CA LEU A 47 -4.97 5.06 -1.45
C LEU A 47 -6.45 5.26 -1.73
N LYS A 48 -6.92 4.68 -2.83
CA LYS A 48 -8.35 4.48 -3.09
C LYS A 48 -8.67 3.02 -2.83
N ILE A 49 -9.67 2.76 -2.02
CA ILE A 49 -10.02 1.44 -1.53
C ILE A 49 -11.48 1.24 -1.88
N ASP A 50 -11.74 0.29 -2.77
CA ASP A 50 -13.06 -0.13 -3.21
C ASP A 50 -13.41 -1.47 -2.54
N GLU A 51 -14.41 -2.19 -3.08
CA GLU A 51 -14.87 -3.46 -2.52
C GLU A 51 -13.85 -4.59 -2.74
N ASP A 52 -13.27 -4.64 -3.93
CA ASP A 52 -12.41 -5.72 -4.41
C ASP A 52 -11.06 -5.24 -4.97
N GLU A 53 -10.79 -3.93 -4.93
CA GLU A 53 -9.52 -3.36 -5.42
C GLU A 53 -8.95 -2.26 -4.53
N VAL A 54 -7.63 -2.10 -4.62
CA VAL A 54 -6.91 -0.98 -4.02
C VAL A 54 -6.04 -0.33 -5.09
N ILE A 55 -6.17 0.98 -5.24
CA ILE A 55 -5.31 1.78 -6.09
C ILE A 55 -4.45 2.69 -5.21
N MET A 56 -3.14 2.49 -5.29
CA MET A 56 -2.15 3.36 -4.66
C MET A 56 -1.54 4.29 -5.70
N THR A 57 -1.64 5.59 -5.49
CA THR A 57 -0.95 6.60 -6.30
C THR A 57 0.07 7.33 -5.43
N ARG A 58 1.35 7.26 -5.79
CA ARG A 58 2.42 8.11 -5.23
C ARG A 58 2.66 9.27 -6.18
N PHE A 59 2.50 10.50 -5.70
CA PHE A 59 2.71 11.72 -6.46
C PHE A 59 4.19 12.15 -6.38
N ALA A 60 5.07 11.32 -6.94
CA ALA A 60 6.47 11.64 -7.17
C ALA A 60 6.63 12.60 -8.38
N LYS A 61 7.88 12.90 -8.78
CA LYS A 61 8.17 13.69 -9.99
C LYS A 61 7.45 13.13 -11.23
N ARG A 62 7.46 11.80 -11.38
CA ARG A 62 6.56 11.05 -12.25
C ARG A 62 5.60 10.24 -11.37
N PRO A 63 4.27 10.45 -11.44
CA PRO A 63 3.34 9.71 -10.61
C PRO A 63 3.44 8.20 -10.84
N ILE A 64 3.52 7.43 -9.76
CA ILE A 64 3.52 5.97 -9.77
C ILE A 64 2.14 5.50 -9.32
N LYS A 65 1.50 4.63 -10.12
CA LYS A 65 0.19 4.07 -9.81
C LYS A 65 0.29 2.55 -9.73
N MET A 66 0.02 1.97 -8.57
CA MET A 66 -0.05 0.53 -8.34
C MET A 66 -1.52 0.15 -8.16
N HIS A 67 -1.97 -0.88 -8.88
CA HIS A 67 -3.34 -1.36 -8.84
C HIS A 67 -3.34 -2.81 -8.37
N PHE A 68 -3.92 -3.04 -7.20
CA PHE A 68 -4.04 -4.34 -6.57
C PHE A 68 -5.46 -4.85 -6.78
N GLN A 69 -5.59 -5.97 -7.48
CA GLN A 69 -6.85 -6.68 -7.72
C GLN A 69 -6.58 -8.18 -7.62
N PRO A 70 -7.45 -8.98 -7.00
CA PRO A 70 -7.23 -10.42 -6.85
C PRO A 70 -6.95 -11.11 -8.19
N GLU A 71 -6.01 -12.05 -8.18
CA GLU A 71 -5.72 -12.95 -9.31
C GLU A 71 -5.35 -12.23 -10.63
N GLY A 72 -4.93 -10.96 -10.56
CA GLY A 72 -4.54 -10.16 -11.71
C GLY A 72 -3.07 -9.74 -11.69
N THR A 73 -2.50 -9.59 -12.89
CA THR A 73 -1.25 -8.84 -13.09
C THR A 73 -1.58 -7.43 -13.58
N THR A 74 -1.03 -6.42 -12.92
CA THR A 74 -1.07 -5.03 -13.38
C THR A 74 0.33 -4.54 -13.70
N LEU A 75 0.41 -3.54 -14.58
CA LEU A 75 1.68 -2.92 -14.97
C LEU A 75 1.79 -1.55 -14.32
N THR A 76 2.99 -1.23 -13.86
CA THR A 76 3.30 0.08 -13.31
C THR A 76 4.67 0.53 -13.80
N GLU A 77 4.78 1.81 -14.16
CA GLU A 77 6.04 2.40 -14.61
C GLU A 77 6.73 3.05 -13.41
N TYR A 78 8.00 2.71 -13.18
CA TYR A 78 8.79 3.24 -12.08
C TYR A 78 10.05 3.94 -12.62
N GLU A 79 10.27 5.19 -12.22
CA GLU A 79 11.43 5.97 -12.70
C GLU A 79 12.75 5.28 -12.28
N GLY A 80 13.63 5.01 -13.26
CA GLY A 80 14.89 4.30 -13.05
C GLY A 80 14.81 2.78 -13.17
N LEU A 81 13.62 2.17 -13.02
CA LEU A 81 13.40 0.73 -13.22
C LEU A 81 12.55 0.42 -14.46
N GLY A 82 11.87 1.39 -15.06
CA GLY A 82 10.98 1.16 -16.19
C GLY A 82 9.70 0.42 -15.77
N GLU A 83 9.16 -0.41 -16.69
CA GLU A 83 7.94 -1.16 -16.46
C GLU A 83 8.16 -2.32 -15.48
N LEU A 84 7.30 -2.40 -14.47
CA LEU A 84 7.24 -3.46 -13.48
C LEU A 84 5.88 -4.14 -13.55
N SER A 85 5.88 -5.47 -13.46
CA SER A 85 4.67 -6.26 -13.30
C SER A 85 4.39 -6.54 -11.83
N LEU A 86 3.14 -6.32 -11.44
CA LEU A 86 2.63 -6.53 -10.11
C LEU A 86 1.57 -7.62 -10.16
N PHE A 87 1.87 -8.78 -9.60
CA PHE A 87 0.92 -9.86 -9.47
C PHE A 87 0.36 -9.90 -8.05
N THR A 88 -0.95 -9.72 -7.89
CA THR A 88 -1.59 -9.74 -6.56
C THR A 88 -2.09 -11.16 -6.26
N ASN A 89 -1.40 -11.86 -5.37
CA ASN A 89 -1.79 -13.20 -4.93
C ASN A 89 -3.07 -13.18 -4.10
N THR A 90 -3.14 -12.27 -3.13
CA THR A 90 -4.33 -12.13 -2.26
C THR A 90 -4.54 -10.67 -1.89
N LEU A 91 -5.79 -10.23 -1.93
CA LEU A 91 -6.23 -8.95 -1.39
C LEU A 91 -7.37 -9.22 -0.40
N SER A 92 -7.23 -8.69 0.81
CA SER A 92 -8.25 -8.74 1.86
C SER A 92 -8.48 -7.33 2.37
N ILE A 93 -9.71 -6.85 2.25
CA ILE A 93 -10.15 -5.53 2.69
C ILE A 93 -11.18 -5.75 3.81
N ASP A 94 -10.88 -5.24 5.00
CA ASP A 94 -11.77 -5.24 6.14
C ASP A 94 -12.04 -3.77 6.54
N GLN A 95 -13.11 -3.21 5.98
CA GLN A 95 -13.49 -1.81 6.20
C GLN A 95 -13.94 -1.55 7.64
N GLU A 96 -14.52 -2.54 8.33
CA GLU A 96 -14.96 -2.42 9.72
C GLU A 96 -13.78 -2.32 10.67
N ARG A 97 -12.80 -3.22 10.50
CA ARG A 97 -11.57 -3.22 11.29
C ARG A 97 -10.54 -2.20 10.80
N LYS A 98 -10.78 -1.58 9.63
CA LYS A 98 -9.90 -0.61 8.98
C LYS A 98 -8.53 -1.21 8.65
N ILE A 99 -8.55 -2.40 8.03
CA ILE A 99 -7.36 -3.18 7.70
C ILE A 99 -7.40 -3.57 6.23
N ILE A 100 -6.27 -3.40 5.54
CA ILE A 100 -6.02 -4.01 4.22
C ILE A 100 -4.82 -4.93 4.36
N LYS A 101 -4.89 -6.10 3.73
CA LYS A 101 -3.77 -7.02 3.56
C LYS A 101 -3.61 -7.35 2.09
N ILE A 102 -2.40 -7.19 1.58
CA ILE A 102 -2.05 -7.44 0.18
C ILE A 102 -0.81 -8.31 0.16
N ASN A 103 -0.91 -9.49 -0.46
CA ASN A 103 0.24 -10.29 -0.81
C ASN A 103 0.45 -10.16 -2.32
N TYR A 104 1.61 -9.66 -2.73
CA TYR A 104 1.89 -9.44 -4.14
C TYR A 104 3.36 -9.70 -4.47
N GLN A 105 3.61 -10.09 -5.72
CA GLN A 105 4.95 -10.24 -6.28
C GLN A 105 5.22 -9.09 -7.25
N LEU A 106 6.40 -8.49 -7.13
CA LEU A 106 6.90 -7.52 -8.09
C LEU A 106 7.95 -8.17 -8.99
N SER A 107 7.85 -7.97 -10.30
CA SER A 107 8.80 -8.52 -11.28
C SER A 107 9.13 -7.47 -12.34
N GLN A 108 10.26 -7.63 -13.01
CA GLN A 108 10.67 -6.86 -14.18
C GLN A 108 10.93 -7.84 -15.33
N GLY A 109 10.07 -7.81 -16.35
CA GLY A 109 10.05 -8.86 -17.37
C GLY A 109 9.85 -10.25 -16.73
N ALA A 110 10.76 -11.18 -17.02
CA ALA A 110 10.73 -12.54 -16.45
C ALA A 110 11.40 -12.63 -15.05
N GLN A 111 12.10 -11.59 -14.60
CA GLN A 111 12.83 -11.62 -13.35
C GLN A 111 11.95 -11.17 -12.19
N LYS A 112 11.75 -12.08 -11.23
CA LYS A 112 11.16 -11.75 -9.93
C LYS A 112 12.09 -10.83 -9.15
N ILE A 113 11.55 -9.74 -8.61
CA ILE A 113 12.28 -8.80 -7.76
C ILE A 113 12.06 -9.17 -6.29
N ALA A 114 10.81 -9.26 -5.85
CA ALA A 114 10.48 -9.47 -4.44
C ALA A 114 9.04 -9.97 -4.25
N ASP A 115 8.82 -10.64 -3.13
CA ASP A 115 7.49 -10.86 -2.56
C ASP A 115 7.22 -9.86 -1.45
N TYR A 116 6.00 -9.34 -1.41
CA TYR A 116 5.55 -8.38 -0.42
C TYR A 116 4.33 -8.92 0.32
N HIS A 117 4.36 -8.83 1.65
CA HIS A 117 3.17 -8.96 2.49
C HIS A 117 2.91 -7.62 3.16
N LEU A 118 2.08 -6.83 2.52
CA LEU A 118 1.71 -5.48 2.91
C LEU A 118 0.45 -5.51 3.77
N ARG A 119 0.51 -4.86 4.93
CA ARG A 119 -0.63 -4.58 5.79
C ARG A 119 -0.73 -3.10 6.04
N ILE A 120 -1.91 -2.55 5.83
CA ILE A 120 -2.23 -1.14 6.10
C ILE A 120 -3.37 -1.12 7.11
N ASP A 121 -3.17 -0.43 8.23
CA ASP A 121 -4.21 -0.15 9.22
C ASP A 121 -4.41 1.37 9.31
N TRP A 122 -5.62 1.85 9.59
CA TRP A 122 -5.84 3.28 9.86
C TRP A 122 -6.79 3.51 11.04
N THR A 123 -6.51 4.54 11.85
CA THR A 123 -7.29 4.86 13.06
C THR A 123 -7.58 6.36 13.18
N GLU A 124 -8.85 6.70 13.44
CA GLU A 124 -9.28 8.10 13.59
C GLU A 124 -8.73 8.75 14.86
N GLU A 125 -8.36 7.96 15.88
CA GLU A 125 -7.73 8.44 17.09
C GLU A 125 -6.21 8.49 16.96
N ALA A 126 -5.62 9.68 17.14
CA ALA A 126 -4.34 9.76 17.82
C ALA A 126 -4.62 9.31 19.25
N LYS A 127 -4.25 8.07 19.61
CA LYS A 127 -4.34 7.64 21.00
C LYS A 127 -3.55 8.62 21.85
N GLY A 128 -4.26 9.52 22.52
CA GLY A 128 -3.76 10.21 23.68
C GLY A 128 -3.26 9.13 24.63
N ARG A 129 -1.94 8.99 24.71
CA ARG A 129 -1.27 8.24 25.76
C ARG A 129 -1.59 8.97 27.07
N LYS A 130 -2.76 8.70 27.64
CA LYS A 130 -3.02 9.03 29.04
C LYS A 130 -2.23 8.02 29.85
N ASN A 131 -1.26 8.56 30.59
CA ASN A 131 -0.49 7.88 31.61
C ASN A 131 -1.44 7.11 32.54
N GLY A 132 -1.11 5.85 32.79
CA GLY A 132 -1.56 5.05 33.93
C GLY A 132 -0.32 4.42 34.53
#